data_AF-A0A959L205-F1
#
_entry.id   AF-A0A959L205-F1
#
_cell.length_a   1.000
_cell.length_b   1.000
_cell.length_c   1.000
_cell.angle_alpha   90.00
_cell.angle_beta   90.00
_cell.angle_gamma   90.00
#
_symmetry.space_group_name_H-M   'P 1'
#
loop_
_entity.id
_entity.type
_entity.pdbx_description
1 polymer ?
#
loop_
_entity_poly.entity_id
_entity_poly.type
_entity_poly.pdbx_seq_one_letter_code
_entity_poly.pdbx_strand_id
1 'polypeptide(L)'
;NKLYKHAENYGDSFLQAYAREILQYRWHLFFTVYFLALLHRNKFDKILECNKKLHLLEKDKSHTLKAKYLPTIPIFLEVARYKMQMISRKEILNLFATYSETFSTEHASRTGFIQLVQSLQEVAPEIINYLPEMKL
;
A
#
# COMPACT_ATOMS: atom_id res chain seq x y z
N ASN A 1 -18.91 3.61 3.65
CA ASN A 1 -18.01 4.71 4.01
C ASN A 1 -17.98 5.77 2.90
N LYS A 2 -18.57 6.97 3.11
CA LYS A 2 -18.69 8.02 2.07
C LYS A 2 -17.34 8.66 1.72
N LEU A 3 -16.41 8.71 2.69
CA LEU A 3 -15.09 9.33 2.55
C LEU A 3 -14.27 8.67 1.43
N TYR A 4 -14.11 7.34 1.47
CA TYR A 4 -13.33 6.62 0.47
C TYR A 4 -13.93 6.68 -0.94
N LYS A 5 -15.26 6.78 -1.04
CA LYS A 5 -15.93 7.00 -2.34
C LYS A 5 -15.57 8.37 -2.92
N HIS A 6 -15.56 9.42 -2.10
CA HIS A 6 -15.13 10.74 -2.56
C HIS A 6 -13.64 10.75 -2.93
N ALA A 7 -12.79 10.15 -2.09
CA ALA A 7 -11.36 10.04 -2.37
C ALA A 7 -11.06 9.25 -3.66
N GLU A 8 -11.78 8.16 -3.93
CA GLU A 8 -11.74 7.43 -5.20
C GLU A 8 -12.09 8.36 -6.38
N ASN A 9 -13.24 9.04 -6.32
CA ASN A 9 -13.69 9.92 -7.40
C ASN A 9 -12.74 11.10 -7.67
N TYR A 10 -12.22 11.74 -6.61
CA TYR A 10 -11.24 12.81 -6.73
C TYR A 10 -9.92 12.29 -7.29
N GLY A 11 -9.44 11.14 -6.79
CA GLY A 11 -8.24 10.49 -7.28
C GLY A 11 -8.36 10.13 -8.77
N ASP A 12 -9.49 9.61 -9.19
CA ASP A 12 -9.76 9.30 -10.61
C ASP A 12 -9.68 10.53 -11.50
N SER A 13 -10.41 11.58 -11.12
CA SER A 13 -10.46 12.83 -11.90
C SER A 13 -9.09 13.49 -11.95
N PHE A 14 -8.36 13.51 -10.83
CA PHE A 14 -7.06 14.13 -10.74
C PHE A 14 -5.98 13.34 -11.47
N LEU A 15 -6.00 12.01 -11.39
CA LEU A 15 -5.09 11.15 -12.14
C LEU A 15 -5.34 11.29 -13.64
N GLN A 16 -6.60 11.35 -14.08
CA GLN A 16 -6.95 11.54 -15.48
C GLN A 16 -6.44 12.87 -16.02
N ALA A 17 -6.57 13.95 -15.26
CA ALA A 17 -6.18 15.29 -15.69
C ALA A 17 -4.68 15.59 -15.57
N TYR A 18 -4.00 15.00 -14.57
CA TYR A 18 -2.66 15.43 -14.15
C TYR A 18 -1.66 14.27 -13.94
N ALA A 19 -1.84 13.15 -14.64
CA ALA A 19 -0.99 11.96 -14.47
C ALA A 19 0.52 12.29 -14.58
N ARG A 20 0.90 13.17 -15.51
CA ARG A 20 2.31 13.52 -15.74
C ARG A 20 2.89 14.25 -14.54
N GLU A 21 2.20 15.27 -14.05
CA GLU A 21 2.59 16.11 -12.92
C GLU A 21 2.63 15.31 -11.63
N ILE A 22 1.63 14.43 -11.41
CA ILE A 22 1.61 13.51 -10.27
C ILE A 22 2.88 12.67 -10.27
N LEU A 23 3.16 11.99 -11.39
CA LEU A 23 4.32 11.11 -11.55
C LEU A 23 5.65 11.86 -11.39
N GLN A 24 5.71 13.13 -11.78
CA GLN A 24 6.91 13.94 -11.68
C GLN A 24 7.20 14.41 -10.25
N TYR A 25 6.19 14.80 -9.48
CA TYR A 25 6.42 15.58 -8.25
C TYR A 25 6.04 14.88 -6.94
N ARG A 26 4.90 14.19 -6.89
CA ARG A 26 4.27 13.77 -5.62
C ARG A 26 3.58 12.41 -5.71
N TRP A 27 4.07 11.52 -6.57
CA TRP A 27 3.40 10.27 -6.89
C TRP A 27 3.23 9.34 -5.68
N HIS A 28 4.24 9.20 -4.80
CA HIS A 28 4.11 8.39 -3.58
C HIS A 28 2.93 8.84 -2.70
N LEU A 29 2.84 10.14 -2.44
CA LEU A 29 1.77 10.69 -1.61
C LEU A 29 0.40 10.47 -2.27
N PHE A 30 0.31 10.80 -3.56
CA PHE A 30 -0.92 10.63 -4.33
C PHE A 30 -1.38 9.16 -4.32
N PHE A 31 -0.52 8.23 -4.74
CA PHE A 31 -0.88 6.82 -4.85
C PHE A 31 -1.08 6.16 -3.49
N THR A 32 -0.46 6.64 -2.41
CA THR A 32 -0.72 6.12 -1.06
C THR A 32 -2.17 6.39 -0.65
N VAL A 33 -2.62 7.64 -0.76
CA VAL A 33 -4.00 8.01 -0.39
C VAL A 33 -5.00 7.40 -1.36
N TYR A 34 -4.70 7.44 -2.66
CA TYR A 34 -5.57 6.91 -3.70
C TYR A 34 -5.74 5.39 -3.59
N PHE A 35 -4.63 4.64 -3.44
CA PHE A 35 -4.72 3.17 -3.30
C PHE A 35 -5.37 2.76 -1.99
N LEU A 36 -5.16 3.49 -0.89
CA LEU A 36 -5.90 3.22 0.35
C LEU A 36 -7.40 3.36 0.12
N ALA A 37 -7.86 4.42 -0.57
CA ALA A 37 -9.26 4.56 -0.92
C ALA A 37 -9.76 3.40 -1.81
N LEU A 38 -8.98 2.99 -2.80
CA LEU A 38 -9.32 1.86 -3.67
C LEU A 38 -9.41 0.54 -2.89
N LEU A 39 -8.50 0.26 -1.96
CA LEU A 39 -8.51 -0.92 -1.10
C LEU A 39 -9.80 -1.00 -0.28
N HIS A 40 -10.17 0.10 0.39
CA HIS A 40 -11.41 0.22 1.16
C HIS A 40 -12.69 0.17 0.31
N ARG A 41 -12.54 0.33 -1.01
CA ARG A 41 -13.61 0.23 -2.00
C ARG A 41 -13.59 -1.11 -2.75
N ASN A 42 -12.71 -2.03 -2.36
CA ASN A 42 -12.47 -3.34 -2.99
C ASN A 42 -12.13 -3.24 -4.49
N LYS A 43 -11.47 -2.16 -4.92
CA LYS A 43 -11.05 -1.90 -6.31
C LYS A 43 -9.62 -2.39 -6.56
N PHE A 44 -9.39 -3.68 -6.27
CA PHE A 44 -8.06 -4.30 -6.30
C PHE A 44 -7.50 -4.39 -7.72
N ASP A 45 -8.35 -4.72 -8.68
CA ASP A 45 -8.06 -4.73 -10.11
C ASP A 45 -7.46 -3.41 -10.60
N LYS A 46 -8.07 -2.29 -10.18
CA LYS A 46 -7.64 -0.95 -10.54
C LYS A 46 -6.27 -0.59 -9.96
N ILE A 47 -5.99 -1.02 -8.73
CA ILE A 47 -4.66 -0.84 -8.10
C ILE A 47 -3.58 -1.55 -8.95
N LEU A 48 -3.85 -2.80 -9.34
CA LEU A 48 -2.92 -3.59 -10.16
C LEU A 48 -2.76 -3.00 -11.57
N GLU A 49 -3.85 -2.50 -12.18
CA GLU A 49 -3.83 -1.83 -13.48
C GLU A 49 -3.01 -0.53 -13.45
N CYS A 50 -3.18 0.29 -12.41
CA CYS A 50 -2.38 1.50 -12.21
C CYS A 50 -0.87 1.17 -12.17
N ASN A 51 -0.49 0.14 -11.41
CA ASN A 51 0.91 -0.29 -11.39
C ASN A 51 1.39 -0.76 -12.76
N LYS A 52 0.59 -1.56 -13.49
CA LYS A 52 0.95 -2.05 -14.82
C LYS A 52 1.14 -0.91 -15.82
N LYS A 53 0.28 0.10 -15.80
CA LYS A 53 0.33 1.23 -16.75
C LYS A 53 1.43 2.24 -16.41
N LEU A 54 1.67 2.48 -15.13
CA LEU A 54 2.52 3.58 -14.66
C LEU A 54 3.88 3.11 -14.11
N HIS A 55 4.12 1.80 -14.10
CA HIS A 55 5.35 1.16 -13.64
C HIS A 55 5.73 1.56 -12.21
N LEU A 56 4.74 1.61 -11.31
CA LEU A 56 4.91 2.16 -9.96
C LEU A 56 5.94 1.37 -9.13
N LEU A 57 5.93 0.05 -9.19
CA LEU A 57 6.94 -0.79 -8.51
C LEU A 57 8.36 -0.54 -9.02
N GLU A 58 8.53 -0.37 -10.32
CA GLU A 58 9.85 -0.11 -10.92
C GLU A 58 10.38 1.27 -10.49
N LYS A 59 9.50 2.28 -10.48
CA LYS A 59 9.81 3.62 -9.96
C LYS A 59 10.18 3.57 -8.48
N ASP A 60 9.49 2.74 -7.71
CA ASP A 60 9.68 2.63 -6.27
C ASP A 60 11.06 2.08 -5.86
N LYS A 61 11.61 1.15 -6.66
CA LYS A 61 12.94 0.54 -6.40
C LYS A 61 14.07 1.55 -6.29
N SER A 62 13.93 2.73 -6.92
CA SER A 62 14.93 3.81 -6.82
C SER A 62 14.86 4.60 -5.50
N HIS A 63 13.74 4.48 -4.76
CA HIS A 63 13.50 5.19 -3.49
C HIS A 63 13.85 4.39 -2.25
N THR A 64 14.04 3.06 -2.37
CA THR A 64 14.42 2.15 -1.27
C THR A 64 15.74 2.52 -0.58
N LEU A 65 16.53 3.41 -1.18
CA LEU A 65 17.82 3.87 -0.65
C LEU A 65 17.71 4.93 0.46
N LYS A 66 16.49 5.39 0.82
CA LYS A 66 16.29 6.40 1.87
C LYS A 66 16.00 5.73 3.22
N ALA A 67 16.73 6.12 4.27
CA ALA A 67 16.67 5.53 5.61
C ALA A 67 15.29 5.56 6.31
N LYS A 68 14.30 6.31 5.79
CA LYS A 68 12.93 6.43 6.36
C LYS A 68 11.84 5.91 5.42
N TYR A 69 12.22 5.13 4.41
CA TYR A 69 11.28 4.69 3.38
C TYR A 69 10.42 3.52 3.88
N LEU A 70 9.10 3.73 3.93
CA LEU A 70 8.12 2.67 4.15
C LEU A 70 7.54 2.21 2.79
N PRO A 71 7.63 0.91 2.42
CA PRO A 71 7.22 0.38 1.13
C PRO A 71 5.69 0.28 1.00
N THR A 72 5.01 1.41 1.16
CA THR A 72 3.56 1.50 1.25
C THR A 72 2.89 1.10 -0.06
N ILE A 73 3.40 1.58 -1.20
CA ILE A 73 2.89 1.21 -2.52
C ILE A 73 3.10 -0.29 -2.82
N PRO A 74 4.31 -0.87 -2.62
CA PRO A 74 4.47 -2.33 -2.70
C PRO A 74 3.50 -3.10 -1.79
N ILE A 75 3.36 -2.70 -0.53
CA ILE A 75 2.45 -3.37 0.41
C ILE A 75 1.00 -3.36 -0.10
N PHE A 76 0.50 -2.22 -0.59
CA PHE A 76 -0.87 -2.14 -1.13
C PHE A 76 -1.06 -3.01 -2.38
N LEU A 77 -0.04 -3.14 -3.22
CA LEU A 77 -0.08 -4.03 -4.38
C LEU A 77 -0.15 -5.50 -3.97
N GLU A 78 0.60 -5.91 -2.96
CA GLU A 78 0.57 -7.28 -2.45
C GLU A 78 -0.76 -7.60 -1.76
N VAL A 79 -1.34 -6.65 -1.01
CA VAL A 79 -2.69 -6.79 -0.47
C VAL A 79 -3.72 -6.95 -1.60
N ALA A 80 -3.61 -6.14 -2.68
CA ALA A 80 -4.49 -6.28 -3.84
C ALA A 80 -4.33 -7.63 -4.53
N ARG A 81 -3.10 -8.13 -4.74
CA ARG A 81 -2.83 -9.46 -5.29
C ARG A 81 -3.45 -10.56 -4.44
N TYR A 82 -3.30 -10.47 -3.13
CA TYR A 82 -3.86 -11.43 -2.19
C TYR A 82 -5.40 -11.42 -2.24
N LYS A 83 -6.05 -10.25 -2.27
CA LYS A 83 -7.51 -10.15 -2.42
C LYS A 83 -8.03 -10.62 -3.77
N MET A 84 -7.18 -10.58 -4.79
CA MET A 84 -7.43 -11.18 -6.11
C MET A 84 -7.05 -12.67 -6.19
N GLN A 85 -6.71 -13.31 -5.06
CA GLN A 85 -6.28 -14.71 -4.98
C GLN A 85 -5.06 -15.06 -5.84
N MET A 86 -4.24 -14.07 -6.18
CA MET A 86 -3.01 -14.26 -6.95
C MET A 86 -1.85 -14.76 -6.09
N ILE A 87 -1.93 -14.54 -4.78
CA ILE A 87 -1.02 -15.09 -3.77
C ILE A 87 -1.84 -15.66 -2.62
N SER A 88 -1.28 -16.65 -1.93
CA SER A 88 -1.92 -17.33 -0.81
C SER A 88 -1.87 -16.51 0.49
N ARG A 89 -2.72 -16.89 1.45
CA ARG A 89 -2.67 -16.36 2.81
C ARG A 89 -1.28 -16.55 3.46
N LYS A 90 -0.62 -17.69 3.19
CA LYS A 90 0.72 -17.95 3.74
C LYS A 90 1.76 -16.97 3.18
N GLU A 91 1.69 -16.69 1.88
CA GLU A 91 2.62 -15.75 1.22
C GLU A 91 2.47 -14.32 1.75
N ILE A 92 1.24 -13.81 1.89
CA ILE A 92 1.03 -12.46 2.41
C ILE A 92 1.48 -12.35 3.88
N LEU A 93 1.21 -13.36 4.73
CA LEU A 93 1.65 -13.34 6.12
C LEU A 93 3.17 -13.38 6.26
N ASN A 94 3.84 -14.20 5.46
CA ASN A 94 5.31 -14.25 5.43
C ASN A 94 5.90 -12.89 5.02
N LEU A 95 5.32 -12.24 4.02
CA LEU A 95 5.75 -10.92 3.57
C LEU A 95 5.63 -9.86 4.67
N PHE A 96 4.51 -9.83 5.40
CA PHE A 96 4.34 -8.91 6.53
C PHE A 96 5.25 -9.26 7.71
N ALA A 97 5.52 -10.54 7.97
CA ALA A 97 6.51 -10.94 8.96
C ALA A 97 7.90 -10.39 8.60
N THR A 98 8.36 -10.55 7.35
CA THR A 98 9.64 -9.98 6.88
C THR A 98 9.69 -8.46 7.02
N TYR A 99 8.61 -7.75 6.66
CA TYR A 99 8.57 -6.29 6.87
C TYR A 99 8.59 -5.91 8.34
N SER A 100 7.90 -6.64 9.21
CA SER A 100 7.93 -6.38 10.65
C SER A 100 9.35 -6.46 11.22
N GLU A 101 10.10 -7.50 10.83
CA GLU A 101 11.49 -7.66 11.27
C GLU A 101 12.36 -6.51 10.77
N THR A 102 12.16 -6.09 9.53
CA THR A 102 12.91 -5.00 8.90
C THR A 102 12.67 -3.66 9.61
N PHE A 103 11.43 -3.36 9.99
CA PHE A 103 11.06 -2.07 10.58
C PHE A 103 11.07 -2.04 12.13
N SER A 104 11.35 -3.15 12.80
CA SER A 104 11.35 -3.26 14.27
C SER A 104 12.48 -2.49 14.96
N THR A 105 13.58 -2.23 14.26
CA THR A 105 14.83 -1.71 14.84
C THR A 105 14.80 -0.20 15.13
N GLU A 106 14.06 0.59 14.35
CA GLU A 106 13.93 2.04 14.52
C GLU A 106 12.50 2.41 14.93
N HIS A 107 12.35 3.12 16.06
CA HIS A 107 11.04 3.48 16.63
C HIS A 107 10.11 4.20 15.63
N ALA A 108 10.64 5.14 14.84
CA ALA A 108 9.83 5.90 13.87
C ALA A 108 9.32 4.99 12.74
N SER A 109 10.19 4.15 12.19
CA SER A 109 9.85 3.19 11.13
C SER A 109 8.86 2.12 11.61
N ARG A 110 9.05 1.61 12.84
CA ARG A 110 8.09 0.73 13.53
C ARG A 110 6.71 1.37 13.65
N THR A 111 6.65 2.61 14.12
CA THR A 111 5.39 3.34 14.30
C THR A 111 4.65 3.52 12.98
N GLY A 112 5.36 3.93 11.93
CA GLY A 112 4.79 4.06 10.58
C GLY A 112 4.27 2.75 10.02
N PHE A 113 5.00 1.65 10.22
CA PHE A 113 4.54 0.32 9.80
C PHE A 113 3.29 -0.13 10.56
N ILE A 114 3.24 0.04 11.88
CA ILE A 114 2.05 -0.29 12.68
C ILE A 114 0.82 0.50 12.20
N GLN A 115 0.97 1.81 11.98
CA GLN A 115 -0.11 2.65 11.46
C GLN A 115 -0.59 2.20 10.07
N LEU A 116 0.34 1.83 9.20
CA LEU A 116 0.01 1.27 7.89
C LEU A 116 -0.79 -0.03 8.02
N VAL A 117 -0.36 -0.97 8.85
CA VAL A 117 -1.07 -2.24 9.03
C VAL A 117 -2.45 -2.00 9.66
N GLN A 118 -2.56 -1.09 10.62
CA GLN A 118 -3.86 -0.68 11.20
C GLN A 118 -4.81 -0.11 10.15
N SER A 119 -4.31 0.68 9.20
CA SER A 119 -5.13 1.22 8.10
C SER A 119 -5.73 0.14 7.19
N LEU A 120 -5.17 -1.07 7.22
CA LEU A 120 -5.59 -2.24 6.45
C LEU A 120 -6.58 -3.15 7.21
N GLN A 121 -6.92 -2.85 8.48
CA GLN A 121 -7.78 -3.69 9.32
C GLN A 121 -9.07 -4.12 8.65
N GLU A 122 -9.79 -3.16 8.06
CA GLU A 122 -11.10 -3.41 7.45
C GLU A 122 -11.00 -4.17 6.13
N VAL A 123 -9.84 -4.13 5.49
CA VAL A 123 -9.59 -4.76 4.18
C VAL A 123 -9.03 -6.16 4.37
N ALA A 124 -8.04 -6.34 5.24
CA ALA A 124 -7.33 -7.60 5.47
C ALA A 124 -7.10 -7.83 6.98
N PRO A 125 -8.17 -8.10 7.76
CA PRO A 125 -8.10 -8.30 9.21
C PRO A 125 -7.18 -9.44 9.63
N GLU A 126 -7.00 -10.45 8.78
CA GLU A 126 -6.08 -11.57 8.98
C GLU A 126 -4.62 -11.14 9.15
N ILE A 127 -4.22 -10.01 8.58
CA ILE A 127 -2.87 -9.45 8.75
C ILE A 127 -2.72 -8.86 10.16
N ILE A 128 -3.76 -8.20 10.66
CA ILE A 128 -3.78 -7.62 12.01
C ILE A 128 -3.77 -8.69 13.08
N ASN A 129 -4.55 -9.74 12.91
CA ASN A 129 -4.59 -10.84 13.87
C ASN A 129 -3.23 -11.55 14.01
N TYR A 130 -2.35 -11.40 13.00
CA TYR A 130 -1.00 -11.93 13.00
C TYR A 130 0.04 -10.94 13.57
N LEU A 131 -0.31 -9.66 13.82
CA LEU A 131 0.60 -8.67 14.40
C LEU A 131 1.24 -9.10 15.73
N PRO A 132 0.55 -9.76 16.69
CA PRO A 132 1.18 -10.19 17.93
C PRO A 132 2.29 -11.24 17.73
N GLU A 133 2.25 -11.97 16.62
CA GLU A 133 3.26 -12.96 16.23
C GLU A 133 4.42 -12.33 15.45
N MET A 134 4.24 -11.09 14.96
CA MET A 134 5.28 -10.31 14.30
C MET A 134 6.20 -9.68 15.36
N LYS A 135 7.51 -9.61 15.07
CA LYS A 135 8.50 -8.96 15.95
C LYS A 135 8.41 -7.44 15.81
N LEU A 136 7.28 -6.85 16.23
CA LEU A 136 7.06 -5.41 16.17
C LEU A 136 7.75 -4.70 17.32
#